data_AF-A0A845YVS7-F1
#
_entry.id   AF-A0A845YVS7-F1
#
_cell.length_a   1.000
_cell.length_b   1.000
_cell.length_c   1.000
_cell.angle_alpha   90.00
_cell.angle_beta   90.00
_cell.angle_gamma   90.00
#
_symmetry.space_group_name_H-M   'P 1'
#
loop_
_entity.id
_entity.type
_entity.pdbx_description
1 polymer ?
#
loop_
_entity_poly.entity_id
_entity_poly.type
_entity_poly.pdbx_seq_one_letter_code
_entity_poly.pdbx_strand_id
1 'polypeptide(L)' 'MLHWELLQKAVDNKWILPTSEVKELIGVKPRTSPFIRGAFKFIKCGKIGNQSAWSVEKVSY' A
#
# COMPACT_ATOMS: atom_id res chain seq x y z
N MET A 1 -7.10 12.82 -9.82
CA MET A 1 -6.18 12.05 -10.69
C MET A 1 -6.17 10.60 -10.22
N LEU A 2 -6.23 9.65 -11.14
CA LEU A 2 -6.61 8.25 -10.92
C LEU A 2 -5.53 7.46 -10.15
N HIS A 3 -5.66 7.40 -8.82
CA HIS A 3 -4.72 6.69 -7.93
C HIS A 3 -4.72 5.16 -8.08
N TRP A 4 -5.72 4.59 -8.77
CA TRP A 4 -5.89 3.15 -8.94
C TRP A 4 -4.83 2.49 -9.83
N GLU A 5 -4.30 3.20 -10.82
CA GLU A 5 -3.30 2.64 -11.75
C GLU A 5 -1.95 2.40 -11.06
N LEU A 6 -1.57 3.30 -10.17
CA LEU A 6 -0.37 3.16 -9.32
C LEU A 6 -0.50 1.99 -8.36
N LEU A 7 -1.68 1.80 -7.75
CA LEU A 7 -1.95 0.63 -6.90
C LEU A 7 -1.86 -0.67 -7.71
N GLN A 8 -2.40 -0.71 -8.92
CA GLN A 8 -2.28 -1.90 -9.78
C GLN A 8 -0.84 -2.20 -10.15
N LYS A 9 -0.06 -1.21 -10.61
CA LYS A 9 1.36 -1.39 -10.90
C LYS A 9 2.15 -1.79 -9.66
N ALA A 10 1.81 -1.22 -8.51
CA ALA A 10 2.46 -1.54 -7.25
C ALA A 10 2.20 -2.98 -6.82
N VAL A 11 0.98 -3.49 -7.01
CA VAL A 11 0.68 -4.91 -6.77
C VAL A 11 1.45 -5.79 -7.73
N ASP A 12 1.41 -5.49 -9.03
CA ASP A 12 2.05 -6.27 -10.09
C ASP A 12 3.57 -6.37 -9.89
N ASN A 13 4.21 -5.26 -9.50
CA ASN A 13 5.65 -5.16 -9.28
C ASN A 13 6.08 -5.41 -7.83
N LYS A 14 5.15 -5.79 -6.94
CA LYS A 14 5.38 -5.91 -5.49
C LYS A 14 6.09 -4.69 -4.88
N TRP A 15 5.69 -3.49 -5.28
CA TRP A 15 6.30 -2.26 -4.80
C TRP A 15 6.12 -2.08 -3.31
N ILE A 16 7.17 -1.55 -2.71
CA ILE A 16 7.20 -1.13 -1.32
C ILE A 16 6.98 0.38 -1.30
N LEU A 17 5.85 0.78 -0.73
CA LEU A 17 5.43 2.16 -0.63
C LEU A 17 5.64 2.67 0.81
N PRO A 18 6.14 3.90 0.99
CA PRO A 18 6.16 4.54 2.30
C PRO A 18 4.76 4.85 2.82
N THR A 19 4.62 5.04 4.13
CA THR A 19 3.33 5.45 4.75
C THR A 19 2.72 6.71 4.15
N SER A 20 3.52 7.67 3.66
CA SER A 20 3.01 8.88 2.98
C SER A 20 2.32 8.53 1.67
N GLU A 21 3.00 7.79 0.79
CA GLU A 21 2.46 7.34 -0.49
C GLU A 21 1.19 6.50 -0.29
N VAL A 22 1.20 5.55 0.66
CA VAL A 22 -0.01 4.78 0.97
C VAL A 22 -1.14 5.73 1.40
N LYS A 23 -0.88 6.70 2.27
CA LYS A 23 -1.89 7.67 2.69
C LYS A 23 -2.44 8.49 1.51
N GLU A 24 -1.62 8.87 0.54
CA GLU A 24 -2.07 9.56 -0.67
C GLU A 24 -2.88 8.63 -1.59
N LEU A 25 -2.43 7.38 -1.77
CA LEU A 25 -3.06 6.37 -2.61
C LEU A 25 -4.46 5.98 -2.12
N ILE A 26 -4.60 5.66 -0.83
CA ILE A 26 -5.87 5.20 -0.24
C ILE A 26 -6.62 6.30 0.52
N GLY A 27 -6.05 7.50 0.65
CA GLY A 27 -6.60 8.59 1.47
C GLY A 27 -6.57 8.32 2.98
N VAL A 28 -6.16 7.13 3.41
CA VAL A 28 -6.23 6.66 4.80
C VAL A 28 -4.84 6.30 5.28
N LYS A 29 -4.47 6.75 6.48
CA LYS A 29 -3.19 6.36 7.11
C LYS A 29 -3.31 4.92 7.63
N PRO A 30 -2.57 3.94 7.07
CA PRO A 30 -2.57 2.58 7.59
C PRO A 30 -1.96 2.59 9.00
N ARG A 31 -2.70 2.04 9.97
CA ARG A 31 -2.33 2.06 11.40
C ARG A 31 -1.86 0.71 11.90
N THR A 32 -2.34 -0.36 11.28
CA THR A 32 -2.12 -1.76 11.65
C THR A 32 -1.68 -2.56 10.43
N SER A 33 -0.93 -3.64 10.63
CA SER A 33 -0.53 -4.56 9.56
C SER A 33 -1.02 -5.96 9.90
N PRO A 34 -1.73 -6.67 8.99
CA PRO A 34 -2.09 -6.25 7.64
C PRO A 34 -3.29 -5.29 7.61
N PHE A 35 -3.23 -4.25 6.79
CA PHE A 35 -4.34 -3.30 6.58
C PHE A 35 -5.05 -3.66 5.28
N ILE A 36 -6.35 -4.00 5.34
CA ILE A 36 -7.12 -4.39 4.15
C ILE A 36 -8.09 -3.27 3.80
N ARG A 37 -8.11 -2.88 2.53
CA ARG A 37 -9.02 -1.87 1.98
C ARG A 37 -9.61 -2.36 0.67
N GLY A 38 -10.87 -2.79 0.71
CA GLY A 38 -11.53 -3.37 -0.45
C GLY A 38 -10.77 -4.59 -0.97
N ALA A 39 -10.35 -4.55 -2.23
CA ALA A 39 -9.58 -5.62 -2.87
C ALA A 39 -8.05 -5.51 -2.67
N PHE A 40 -7.56 -4.60 -1.83
CA PHE A 40 -6.12 -4.40 -1.60
C PHE A 40 -5.75 -4.65 -0.15
N LYS A 41 -4.63 -5.33 0.07
CA LYS A 41 -4.04 -5.65 1.36
C LYS A 41 -2.66 -5.01 1.43
N PHE A 42 -2.47 -4.18 2.43
CA PHE A 42 -1.22 -3.48 2.72
C PHE A 42 -0.52 -4.18 3.87
N ILE A 43 0.65 -4.73 3.61
CA ILE A 43 1.47 -5.44 4.59
C ILE A 43 2.68 -4.59 4.92
N LYS A 44 2.88 -4.29 6.20
CA LYS A 44 4.08 -3.60 6.64
C LYS A 44 5.27 -4.56 6.50
N CYS A 45 6.16 -4.26 5.56
CA CYS A 45 7.34 -5.06 5.25
C CYS A 45 8.62 -4.53 5.92
N GLY A 46 8.53 -3.43 6.67
CA GLY A 46 9.66 -2.87 7.42
C GLY A 46 9.61 -1.35 7.53
N LYS A 47 10.74 -0.69 7.27
CA LYS A 47 10.88 0.76 7.25
C LYS A 47 11.58 1.16 5.95
N ILE A 48 11.13 2.25 5.32
CA ILE A 48 11.78 2.87 4.17
C ILE A 48 12.23 4.26 4.61
N GLY A 49 13.54 4.42 4.82
CA GLY A 49 14.09 5.60 5.50
C GLY A 49 13.46 5.82 6.88
N ASN A 50 12.80 6.96 7.08
CA ASN A 50 12.13 7.33 8.32
C ASN A 50 10.63 6.94 8.36
N GLN A 51 10.12 6.27 7.32
CA GLN A 51 8.71 5.89 7.20
C GLN A 51 8.54 4.38 7.28
N SER A 52 7.32 3.90 7.57
CA SER A 52 7.07 2.45 7.50
C SER A 52 6.97 2.04 6.03
N ALA A 53 7.61 0.91 5.70
CA ALA A 53 7.55 0.28 4.39
C ALA A 53 6.29 -0.59 4.32
N TRP A 54 5.47 -0.40 3.30
CA TRP A 54 4.22 -1.10 3.08
C TRP A 54 4.20 -1.72 1.68
N SER A 55 4.02 -3.03 1.60
CA SER A 55 3.79 -3.75 0.36
C SER A 55 2.29 -3.84 0.10
N VAL A 56 1.87 -3.70 -1.17
CA VAL A 56 0.46 -3.80 -1.57
C VAL A 56 0.25 -5.11 -2.30
N GLU A 57 -0.72 -5.89 -1.86
CA GLU A 57 -1.19 -7.10 -2.51
C GLU A 57 -2.66 -6.94 -2.90
N LYS A 58 -3.03 -7.38 -4.11
CA LYS A 58 -4.46 -7.47 -4.47
C LYS A 58 -5.00 -8.78 -3.91
N VAL A 59 -5.98 -8.69 -3.03
CA VAL A 59 -6.80 -9.83 -2.61
C VAL A 59 -7.84 -10.04 -3.71
N SER A 60 -7.43 -10.67 -4.81
CA SER A 60 -8.37 -11.15 -5.82
C SER A 60 -8.94 -12.46 -5.27
N TYR A 61 -10.23 -12.44 -4.93
CA TYR A 61 -11.02 -13.65 -4.68
C TYR A 61 -11.55 -14.18 -6.02
#